data_AF-A0A838MUY1-F1
#
_entry.id   AF-A0A838MUY1-F1
#
_cell.length_a   1.000
_cell.length_b   1.000
_cell.length_c   1.000
_cell.angle_alpha   90.00
_cell.angle_beta   90.00
_cell.angle_gamma   90.00
#
_symmetry.space_group_name_H-M   'P 1'
#
loop_
_entity.id
_entity.type
_entity.pdbx_description
1 polymer ?
#
loop_
_entity_poly.entity_id
_entity_poly.type
_entity_poly.pdbx_seq_one_letter_code
_entity_poly.pdbx_strand_id
1 'polypeptide(L)'
;MAKKTYRSTGSRSSLITLTILGLACCAFVWVFAGTSTPSDKRKDSQSINASPPSLNVVSSELQGNSLRLVLRNDTDKVINGFQIVVLGTRVQVELLNADEPALQSLQPGETYEDSFRVSSNGQTEGVSVLAIVYEDGTSEGEPQYIKEIKETRIGQKKHLTRFLPLLAKSITDPSENESRLLEKLESDIQILQDSQDQDLPGNVRLGLHDERLRMEHNIQSIRRRQQKQGGADSKTALRNLKGKVEKKLVKL
;
A
#
# COMPACT_ATOMS: atom_id res chain seq x y z
N MET A 1 -14.98 -22.88 -4.63
CA MET A 1 -14.06 -21.94 -3.95
C MET A 1 -14.50 -20.53 -4.29
N ALA A 2 -14.86 -19.71 -3.30
CA ALA A 2 -15.25 -18.32 -3.53
C ALA A 2 -14.00 -17.48 -3.86
N LYS A 3 -13.98 -16.81 -5.01
CA LYS A 3 -12.87 -15.95 -5.43
C LYS A 3 -13.02 -14.60 -4.73
N LYS A 4 -12.18 -14.34 -3.71
CA LYS A 4 -12.08 -13.00 -3.12
C LYS A 4 -11.15 -12.16 -3.99
N THR A 5 -11.67 -11.05 -4.49
CA THR A 5 -10.88 -10.05 -5.21
C THR A 5 -10.55 -8.92 -4.25
N TYR A 6 -9.27 -8.74 -3.95
CA TYR A 6 -8.79 -7.59 -3.19
C TYR A 6 -8.84 -6.34 -4.08
N ARG A 7 -9.33 -5.21 -3.56
CA ARG A 7 -9.13 -3.90 -4.20
C ARG A 7 -8.52 -2.97 -3.19
N SER A 8 -7.26 -2.60 -3.41
CA SER A 8 -6.62 -1.51 -2.69
C SER A 8 -7.46 -0.24 -2.86
N THR A 9 -8.00 0.30 -1.78
CA THR A 9 -8.64 1.62 -1.77
C THR A 9 -7.56 2.70 -1.79
N GLY A 10 -6.75 2.73 -2.85
CA GLY A 10 -5.97 3.92 -3.18
C GLY A 10 -6.93 5.10 -3.20
N SER A 11 -6.64 6.16 -2.43
CA SER A 11 -7.46 7.36 -2.28
C SER A 11 -7.87 7.90 -3.65
N ARG A 12 -9.09 7.57 -4.09
CA ARG A 12 -9.67 7.99 -5.36
C ARG A 12 -10.31 9.35 -5.15
N SER A 13 -9.60 10.41 -5.51
CA SER A 13 -10.23 11.69 -5.85
C SER A 13 -11.00 11.50 -7.16
N SER A 14 -12.29 11.15 -7.07
CA SER A 14 -13.18 11.01 -8.22
C SER A 14 -13.52 12.39 -8.79
N LEU A 15 -12.82 12.81 -9.84
CA LEU A 15 -13.26 13.87 -10.74
C LEU A 15 -14.24 13.25 -11.75
N ILE A 16 -15.51 13.66 -11.67
CA ILE A 16 -16.56 13.35 -12.64
C ILE A 16 -16.36 14.30 -13.83
N THR A 17 -15.75 13.82 -14.91
CA THR A 17 -15.74 14.53 -16.20
C THR A 17 -16.79 13.93 -17.12
N LEU A 18 -17.78 14.76 -17.43
CA LEU A 18 -18.90 14.54 -18.33
C LEU A 18 -18.39 14.49 -19.79
N THR A 19 -18.51 13.34 -20.46
CA THR A 19 -18.22 13.20 -21.90
C THR A 19 -19.41 13.65 -22.73
N ILE A 20 -19.22 14.66 -23.58
CA ILE A 20 -20.12 15.00 -24.69
C ILE A 20 -19.61 14.31 -25.95
N LEU A 21 -20.51 13.54 -26.56
CA LEU A 21 -20.35 12.80 -27.82
C LEU A 21 -20.30 13.79 -29.01
N GLY A 22 -19.25 13.72 -29.82
CA GLY A 22 -19.12 14.47 -31.07
C GLY A 22 -18.65 13.54 -32.19
N LEU A 23 -19.60 13.10 -32.99
CA LEU A 23 -19.48 12.14 -34.09
C LEU A 23 -19.08 12.91 -35.36
N ALA A 24 -17.95 12.57 -35.99
CA ALA A 24 -17.61 13.06 -37.32
C ALA A 24 -16.78 12.03 -38.11
N CYS A 25 -17.44 11.44 -39.10
CA CYS A 25 -16.88 10.65 -40.18
C CYS A 25 -15.84 11.44 -40.96
N CYS A 26 -14.66 10.86 -41.20
CA CYS A 26 -13.86 11.11 -42.40
C CYS A 26 -13.15 9.80 -42.78
N ALA A 27 -13.62 9.19 -43.86
CA ALA A 27 -12.90 8.14 -44.56
C ALA A 27 -11.71 8.76 -45.28
N PHE A 28 -10.49 8.30 -44.98
CA PHE A 28 -9.33 8.52 -45.82
C PHE A 28 -8.68 7.16 -46.10
N VAL A 29 -8.87 6.70 -47.33
CA VAL A 29 -8.13 5.61 -47.94
C VAL A 29 -6.79 6.19 -48.40
N TRP A 30 -5.69 5.74 -47.81
CA TRP A 30 -4.36 5.87 -48.40
C TRP A 30 -3.77 4.48 -48.56
N VAL A 31 -3.70 4.06 -49.82
CA VAL A 31 -2.90 2.93 -50.28
C VAL A 31 -1.45 3.42 -50.37
N PHE A 32 -0.62 2.97 -49.43
CA PHE A 32 0.84 3.07 -49.56
C PHE A 32 1.41 1.65 -49.62
N ALA A 33 1.76 1.24 -50.84
CA ALA A 33 2.61 0.07 -51.08
C ALA A 33 4.06 0.49 -50.80
N GLY A 34 4.53 0.21 -49.58
CA GLY A 34 5.93 0.33 -49.18
C GLY A 34 6.46 -1.04 -48.82
N THR A 35 7.24 -1.66 -49.71
CA THR A 35 7.99 -2.89 -49.45
C THR A 35 9.08 -2.59 -48.42
N SER A 36 8.75 -2.82 -47.14
CA SER A 36 9.72 -2.84 -46.06
C SER A 36 10.39 -4.20 -46.02
N THR A 37 11.70 -4.18 -46.12
CA THR A 37 12.60 -5.31 -45.92
C THR A 37 12.39 -5.90 -44.52
N PRO A 38 12.47 -7.23 -44.36
CA PRO A 38 12.35 -7.89 -43.07
C PRO A 38 13.59 -7.56 -42.23
N SER A 39 13.48 -6.52 -41.41
CA SER A 39 14.42 -6.28 -40.31
C SER A 39 14.16 -7.37 -39.27
N ASP A 40 15.17 -8.22 -39.11
CA ASP A 40 15.22 -9.31 -38.15
C ASP A 40 14.92 -8.75 -36.76
N LYS A 41 13.66 -8.87 -36.33
CA LYS A 41 13.27 -8.63 -34.95
C LYS A 41 13.96 -9.70 -34.13
N ARG A 42 15.15 -9.38 -33.62
CA ARG A 42 15.68 -10.01 -32.42
C ARG A 42 14.58 -9.93 -31.38
N LYS A 43 13.91 -11.06 -31.21
CA LYS A 43 13.04 -11.35 -30.09
C LYS A 43 13.99 -11.45 -28.90
N ASP A 44 14.44 -10.29 -28.43
CA ASP A 44 15.02 -10.14 -27.10
C ASP A 44 13.93 -10.63 -26.17
N SER A 45 14.02 -11.92 -25.88
CA SER A 45 13.19 -12.59 -24.90
C SER A 45 13.68 -12.00 -23.60
N GLN A 46 13.05 -10.88 -23.25
CA GLN A 46 13.25 -10.14 -22.03
C GLN A 46 13.25 -11.19 -20.93
N SER A 47 14.44 -11.48 -20.41
CA SER A 47 14.66 -12.46 -19.37
C SER A 47 13.78 -12.03 -18.22
N ILE A 48 12.65 -12.72 -18.04
CA ILE A 48 11.86 -12.65 -16.83
C ILE A 48 12.77 -13.28 -15.78
N ASN A 49 13.63 -12.44 -15.20
CA ASN A 49 14.50 -12.81 -14.10
C ASN A 49 13.60 -13.47 -13.06
N ALA A 50 13.94 -14.72 -12.73
CA ALA A 50 13.05 -15.66 -12.08
C ALA A 50 12.38 -15.03 -10.86
N SER A 51 11.10 -14.69 -11.02
CA SER A 51 10.23 -14.31 -9.93
C SER A 51 10.25 -15.47 -8.92
N PRO A 52 10.38 -15.20 -7.60
CA PRO A 52 10.18 -16.24 -6.60
C PRO A 52 8.85 -16.97 -6.92
N PRO A 53 8.84 -18.31 -7.02
CA PRO A 53 7.69 -19.09 -7.52
C PRO A 53 6.39 -18.88 -6.73
N SER A 54 6.51 -18.25 -5.56
CA SER A 54 5.50 -18.12 -4.53
C SER A 54 4.41 -17.07 -4.77
N LEU A 55 4.67 -16.03 -5.57
CA LEU A 55 3.68 -15.01 -5.89
C LEU A 55 3.63 -14.78 -7.40
N ASN A 56 2.59 -15.30 -8.05
CA ASN A 56 2.50 -15.35 -9.50
C ASN A 56 1.62 -14.23 -10.07
N VAL A 57 2.08 -13.63 -11.16
CA VAL A 57 1.30 -12.63 -11.92
C VAL A 57 0.23 -13.35 -12.74
N VAL A 58 -1.03 -13.18 -12.37
CA VAL A 58 -2.19 -13.78 -13.05
C VAL A 58 -2.59 -12.97 -14.27
N SER A 59 -2.61 -11.64 -14.14
CA SER A 59 -2.94 -10.74 -15.24
C SER A 59 -2.31 -9.37 -15.03
N SER A 60 -1.86 -8.75 -16.11
CA SER A 60 -1.49 -7.33 -16.15
C SER A 60 -2.22 -6.67 -17.33
N GLU A 61 -3.05 -5.68 -17.05
CA GLU A 61 -3.85 -5.00 -18.07
C GLU A 61 -3.62 -3.49 -17.98
N LEU A 62 -3.22 -2.87 -19.08
CA LEU A 62 -3.10 -1.42 -19.16
C LEU A 62 -4.50 -0.79 -19.34
N GLN A 63 -4.94 -0.01 -18.36
CA GLN A 63 -6.22 0.70 -18.36
C GLN A 63 -5.95 2.22 -18.32
N GLY A 64 -5.90 2.83 -19.50
CA GLY A 64 -5.55 4.25 -19.64
C GLY A 64 -4.11 4.51 -19.20
N ASN A 65 -3.92 5.28 -18.12
CA ASN A 65 -2.61 5.61 -17.54
C ASN A 65 -2.24 4.74 -16.33
N SER A 66 -2.91 3.61 -16.14
CA SER A 66 -2.71 2.73 -14.99
C SER A 66 -2.57 1.27 -15.42
N LEU A 67 -1.64 0.53 -14.82
CA LEU A 67 -1.50 -0.91 -14.97
C LEU A 67 -2.29 -1.59 -13.85
N ARG A 68 -3.39 -2.26 -14.21
CA ARG A 68 -4.11 -3.15 -13.32
C ARG A 68 -3.35 -4.47 -13.23
N LEU A 69 -2.91 -4.81 -12.03
CA LEU A 69 -2.13 -6.01 -11.75
C LEU A 69 -2.93 -6.94 -10.85
N VAL A 70 -2.94 -8.24 -11.16
CA VAL A 70 -3.49 -9.29 -10.32
C VAL A 70 -2.39 -10.30 -10.02
N LEU A 71 -2.10 -10.48 -8.72
CA LEU A 71 -1.13 -11.43 -8.19
C LEU A 71 -1.88 -12.56 -7.47
N ARG A 72 -1.38 -13.79 -7.49
CA ARG A 72 -1.92 -14.93 -6.73
C ARG A 72 -0.84 -15.56 -5.86
N ASN A 73 -1.19 -15.83 -4.61
CA ASN A 73 -0.32 -16.59 -3.72
C ASN A 73 -0.39 -18.07 -4.08
N ASP A 74 0.69 -18.62 -4.64
CA ASP A 74 0.78 -20.02 -5.06
C ASP A 74 1.52 -20.90 -4.04
N THR A 75 1.80 -20.35 -2.84
CA THR A 75 2.34 -21.10 -1.71
C THR A 75 1.25 -21.69 -0.83
N ASP A 76 1.65 -22.58 0.06
CA ASP A 76 0.86 -23.06 1.20
C ASP A 76 0.97 -22.13 2.43
N LYS A 77 1.72 -21.03 2.34
CA LYS A 77 1.94 -20.06 3.41
C LYS A 77 1.08 -18.82 3.25
N VAL A 78 0.81 -18.15 4.36
CA VAL A 78 0.10 -16.87 4.38
C VAL A 78 1.10 -15.73 4.15
N ILE A 79 0.91 -14.94 3.10
CA ILE A 79 1.75 -13.76 2.81
C ILE A 79 1.18 -12.55 3.57
N ASN A 80 2.03 -11.78 4.25
CA ASN A 80 1.62 -10.55 4.93
C ASN A 80 2.34 -9.29 4.41
N GLY A 81 3.35 -9.44 3.56
CA GLY A 81 3.98 -8.33 2.87
C GLY A 81 4.84 -8.81 1.71
N PHE A 82 5.02 -7.98 0.70
CA PHE A 82 5.86 -8.28 -0.45
C PHE A 82 6.38 -7.00 -1.11
N GLN A 83 7.39 -7.13 -1.95
CA GLN A 83 7.96 -6.05 -2.73
C GLN A 83 8.02 -6.48 -4.20
N ILE A 84 7.60 -5.58 -5.09
CA ILE A 84 7.53 -5.81 -6.52
C ILE A 84 8.16 -4.64 -7.28
N VAL A 85 8.60 -4.90 -8.50
CA VAL A 85 8.87 -3.88 -9.51
C VAL A 85 7.73 -3.90 -10.51
N VAL A 86 7.15 -2.74 -10.76
CA VAL A 86 6.13 -2.53 -11.79
C VAL A 86 6.60 -1.38 -12.65
N LEU A 87 6.94 -1.65 -13.92
CA LEU A 87 7.37 -0.63 -14.90
C LEU A 87 8.57 0.18 -14.37
N GLY A 88 9.60 -0.51 -13.88
CA GLY A 88 10.80 0.08 -13.29
C GLY A 88 10.59 0.72 -11.91
N THR A 89 9.36 0.81 -11.41
CA THR A 89 9.07 1.39 -10.09
C THR A 89 8.95 0.31 -9.04
N ARG A 90 9.76 0.44 -7.99
CA ARG A 90 9.73 -0.46 -6.83
C ARG A 90 8.60 -0.08 -5.90
N VAL A 91 7.76 -1.05 -5.55
CA VAL A 91 6.63 -0.88 -4.63
C VAL A 91 6.71 -1.93 -3.54
N GLN A 92 6.65 -1.48 -2.28
CA GLN A 92 6.45 -2.35 -1.13
C GLN A 92 4.97 -2.35 -0.75
N VAL A 93 4.37 -3.53 -0.69
CA VAL A 93 3.00 -3.74 -0.24
C VAL A 93 3.04 -4.38 1.13
N GLU A 94 2.54 -3.65 2.13
CA GLU A 94 2.38 -4.15 3.50
C GLU A 94 0.91 -4.45 3.73
N LEU A 95 0.53 -5.73 3.79
CA LEU A 95 -0.88 -6.12 3.92
C LEU A 95 -1.39 -5.85 5.34
N LEU A 96 -0.51 -5.92 6.35
CA LEU A 96 -0.84 -5.61 7.76
C LEU A 96 -1.45 -4.20 7.96
N ASN A 97 -1.28 -3.33 6.97
CA ASN A 97 -1.80 -1.98 6.94
C ASN A 97 -3.24 -1.84 6.42
N ALA A 98 -3.85 -2.92 5.93
CA ALA A 98 -5.23 -2.89 5.44
C ALA A 98 -6.23 -2.65 6.59
N ASP A 99 -7.22 -1.79 6.34
CA ASP A 99 -8.30 -1.49 7.29
C ASP A 99 -9.23 -2.69 7.52
N GLU A 100 -9.46 -3.47 6.47
CA GLU A 100 -10.28 -4.67 6.51
C GLU A 100 -9.44 -5.86 6.98
N PRO A 101 -9.80 -6.55 8.08
CA PRO A 101 -9.03 -7.68 8.60
C PRO A 101 -8.82 -8.81 7.59
N ALA A 102 -9.80 -9.05 6.71
CA ALA A 102 -9.73 -10.07 5.66
C ALA A 102 -8.65 -9.77 4.61
N LEU A 103 -8.13 -8.54 4.59
CA LEU A 103 -7.12 -8.11 3.63
C LEU A 103 -5.75 -7.89 4.27
N GLN A 104 -5.60 -8.21 5.57
CA GLN A 104 -4.33 -8.10 6.29
C GLN A 104 -3.30 -9.19 5.94
N SER A 105 -3.72 -10.12 5.08
CA SER A 105 -2.96 -11.29 4.67
C SER A 105 -3.48 -11.76 3.32
N LEU A 106 -2.63 -12.38 2.52
CA LEU A 106 -3.00 -13.05 1.28
C LEU A 106 -2.88 -14.56 1.50
N GLN A 107 -4.02 -15.25 1.61
CA GLN A 107 -4.06 -16.69 1.88
C GLN A 107 -3.61 -17.51 0.66
N PRO A 108 -3.22 -18.79 0.84
CA PRO A 108 -2.99 -19.73 -0.27
C PRO A 108 -4.12 -19.71 -1.31
N GLY A 109 -3.77 -19.50 -2.57
CA GLY A 109 -4.68 -19.42 -3.72
C GLY A 109 -5.48 -18.12 -3.85
N GLU A 110 -5.43 -17.21 -2.87
CA GLU A 110 -6.09 -15.90 -2.96
C GLU A 110 -5.33 -14.96 -3.92
N THR A 111 -6.07 -13.97 -4.45
CA THR A 111 -5.54 -12.98 -5.38
C THR A 111 -5.52 -11.58 -4.78
N TYR A 112 -4.39 -10.89 -4.96
CA TYR A 112 -4.22 -9.46 -4.70
C TYR A 112 -4.39 -8.68 -6.00
N GLU A 113 -5.24 -7.64 -6.02
CA GLU A 113 -5.41 -6.77 -7.18
C GLU A 113 -5.19 -5.29 -6.81
N ASP A 114 -4.40 -4.60 -7.62
CA ASP A 114 -4.12 -3.17 -7.47
C ASP A 114 -3.86 -2.50 -8.83
N SER A 115 -3.91 -1.16 -8.86
CA SER A 115 -3.67 -0.35 -10.05
C SER A 115 -2.51 0.61 -9.84
N PHE A 116 -1.46 0.45 -10.64
CA PHE A 116 -0.25 1.25 -10.57
C PHE A 116 -0.25 2.30 -11.67
N ARG A 117 0.01 3.58 -11.34
CA ARG A 117 0.11 4.62 -12.36
C ARG A 117 1.35 4.38 -13.22
N VAL A 118 1.15 4.45 -14.53
CA VAL A 118 2.21 4.30 -15.55
C VAL A 118 2.66 5.69 -15.96
N SER A 119 3.97 5.96 -15.85
CA SER A 119 4.54 7.15 -16.47
C SER A 119 4.53 6.95 -17.99
N SER A 120 4.25 8.01 -18.75
CA SER A 120 4.10 8.01 -20.21
C SER A 120 5.34 7.57 -21.00
N ASN A 121 6.43 7.19 -20.33
CA ASN A 121 7.76 7.09 -20.91
C ASN A 121 8.04 5.73 -21.57
N GLY A 122 7.00 4.92 -21.81
CA GLY A 122 7.04 3.79 -22.73
C GLY A 122 7.91 2.60 -22.32
N GLN A 123 8.54 2.61 -21.14
CA GLN A 123 9.27 1.45 -20.65
C GLN A 123 8.31 0.42 -20.06
N THR A 124 8.04 -0.62 -20.84
CA THR A 124 7.35 -1.83 -20.39
C THR A 124 8.35 -2.78 -19.72
N GLU A 125 9.04 -2.31 -18.69
CA GLU A 125 9.75 -3.25 -17.82
C GLU A 125 8.71 -4.11 -17.11
N GLY A 126 8.83 -5.43 -17.27
CA GLY A 126 7.87 -6.39 -16.77
C GLY A 126 7.67 -6.33 -15.26
N VAL A 127 6.58 -6.92 -14.79
CA VAL A 127 6.33 -7.06 -13.36
C VAL A 127 7.27 -8.12 -12.80
N SER A 128 8.01 -7.80 -11.73
CA SER A 128 8.91 -8.74 -11.04
C SER A 128 8.64 -8.73 -9.55
N VAL A 129 8.57 -9.90 -8.92
CA VAL A 129 8.51 -10.01 -7.45
C VAL A 129 9.94 -10.05 -6.90
N LEU A 130 10.22 -9.18 -5.94
CA LEU A 130 11.56 -9.00 -5.37
C LEU A 130 11.73 -9.72 -4.04
N ALA A 131 10.72 -9.64 -3.18
CA ALA A 131 10.70 -10.27 -1.87
C ALA A 131 9.28 -10.53 -1.38
N ILE A 132 9.13 -11.55 -0.56
CA ILE A 132 7.89 -11.97 0.09
C ILE A 132 8.21 -12.22 1.58
N VAL A 133 7.32 -11.77 2.46
CA VAL A 133 7.36 -12.09 3.89
C VAL A 133 6.05 -12.78 4.27
N TYR A 134 6.19 -13.89 4.99
CA TYR A 134 5.09 -14.70 5.45
C TYR A 134 4.69 -14.38 6.89
N GLU A 135 3.49 -14.79 7.29
CA GLU A 135 2.97 -14.61 8.65
C GLU A 135 3.76 -15.40 9.70
N ASP A 136 4.37 -16.53 9.32
CA ASP A 136 5.25 -17.33 10.18
C ASP A 136 6.65 -16.70 10.42
N GLY A 137 6.91 -15.53 9.84
CA GLY A 137 8.19 -14.81 9.94
C GLY A 137 9.27 -15.28 8.96
N THR A 138 9.01 -16.34 8.18
CA THR A 138 9.89 -16.74 7.07
C THR A 138 9.73 -15.77 5.88
N SER A 139 10.64 -15.87 4.92
CA SER A 139 10.69 -14.96 3.77
C SER A 139 11.34 -15.62 2.55
N GLU A 140 11.01 -15.13 1.37
CA GLU A 140 11.54 -15.57 0.08
C GLU A 140 11.91 -14.37 -0.80
N GLY A 141 12.89 -14.51 -1.69
CA GLY A 141 13.37 -13.46 -2.59
C GLY A 141 14.77 -12.96 -2.25
N GLU A 142 15.14 -11.78 -2.75
CA GLU A 142 16.49 -11.27 -2.56
C GLU A 142 16.70 -10.75 -1.11
N PRO A 143 17.82 -11.11 -0.46
CA PRO A 143 18.08 -10.74 0.94
C PRO A 143 18.00 -9.23 1.22
N GLN A 144 18.41 -8.41 0.26
CA GLN A 144 18.35 -6.95 0.39
C GLN A 144 16.92 -6.45 0.56
N TYR A 145 15.98 -6.89 -0.29
CA TYR A 145 14.58 -6.44 -0.25
C TYR A 145 13.82 -7.03 0.94
N ILE A 146 14.14 -8.26 1.35
CA ILE A 146 13.65 -8.84 2.61
C ILE A 146 14.07 -7.95 3.80
N LYS A 147 15.33 -7.49 3.80
CA LYS A 147 15.86 -6.60 4.84
C LYS A 147 15.11 -5.26 4.85
N GLU A 148 14.82 -4.67 3.69
CA GLU A 148 14.05 -3.41 3.60
C GLU A 148 12.65 -3.52 4.24
N ILE A 149 11.92 -4.61 3.94
CA ILE A 149 10.60 -4.87 4.54
C ILE A 149 10.73 -4.97 6.07
N LYS A 150 11.69 -5.77 6.56
CA LYS A 150 11.91 -5.96 8.01
C LYS A 150 12.31 -4.66 8.72
N GLU A 151 13.22 -3.88 8.14
CA GLU A 151 13.61 -2.57 8.68
C GLU A 151 12.42 -1.60 8.74
N THR A 152 11.59 -1.57 7.70
CA THR A 152 10.36 -0.78 7.69
C THR A 152 9.43 -1.19 8.84
N ARG A 153 9.23 -2.49 9.06
CA ARG A 153 8.43 -3.02 10.18
C ARG A 153 9.01 -2.65 11.55
N ILE A 154 10.33 -2.67 11.70
CA ILE A 154 11.01 -2.19 12.93
C ILE A 154 10.67 -0.72 13.19
N GLY A 155 10.74 0.12 12.16
CA GLY A 155 10.34 1.52 12.23
C GLY A 155 8.90 1.72 12.68
N GLN A 156 7.96 1.03 12.02
CA GLN A 156 6.54 1.05 12.39
C GLN A 156 6.32 0.61 13.84
N LYS A 157 6.93 -0.51 14.24
CA LYS A 157 6.85 -1.05 15.61
C LYS A 157 7.34 -0.05 16.65
N LYS A 158 8.46 0.62 16.39
CA LYS A 158 9.02 1.66 17.26
C LYS A 158 8.05 2.83 17.42
N HIS A 159 7.44 3.31 16.33
CA HIS A 159 6.45 4.39 16.39
C HIS A 159 5.20 3.98 17.17
N LEU A 160 4.61 2.82 16.85
CA LEU A 160 3.40 2.33 17.52
C LEU A 160 3.60 2.13 19.03
N THR A 161 4.77 1.64 19.43
CA THR A 161 5.12 1.47 20.85
C THR A 161 5.14 2.81 21.59
N ARG A 162 5.67 3.87 20.96
CA ARG A 162 5.65 5.24 21.51
C ARG A 162 4.24 5.84 21.52
N PHE A 163 3.42 5.51 20.52
CA PHE A 163 2.09 6.07 20.34
C PHE A 163 1.02 5.49 21.28
N LEU A 164 1.11 4.18 21.60
CA LEU A 164 0.16 3.50 22.49
C LEU A 164 -0.08 4.16 23.85
N PRO A 165 0.96 4.58 24.62
CA PRO A 165 0.73 5.27 25.89
C PRO A 165 0.05 6.62 25.71
N LEU A 166 0.27 7.35 24.61
CA LEU A 166 -0.44 8.59 24.32
C LEU A 166 -1.93 8.34 24.09
N LEU A 167 -2.28 7.33 23.28
CA LEU A 167 -3.67 6.91 23.12
C LEU A 167 -4.32 6.53 24.45
N ALA A 168 -3.64 5.72 25.26
CA ALA A 168 -4.16 5.28 26.56
C ALA A 168 -4.40 6.48 27.50
N LYS A 169 -3.47 7.43 27.54
CA LYS A 169 -3.59 8.67 28.31
C LYS A 169 -4.80 9.49 27.84
N SER A 170 -4.95 9.74 26.54
CA SER A 170 -6.09 10.50 26.00
C SER A 170 -7.44 9.83 26.27
N ILE A 171 -7.51 8.50 26.25
CA ILE A 171 -8.75 7.75 26.55
C ILE A 171 -9.14 7.88 28.03
N THR A 172 -8.15 7.86 28.93
CA THR A 172 -8.37 7.79 30.38
C THR A 172 -8.49 9.15 31.06
N ASP A 173 -7.98 10.22 30.46
CA ASP A 173 -8.03 11.58 31.01
C ASP A 173 -9.50 12.07 31.14
N PRO A 174 -10.02 12.24 32.38
CA PRO A 174 -11.38 12.71 32.60
C PRO A 174 -11.49 14.25 32.51
N SER A 175 -10.36 14.95 32.63
CA SER A 175 -10.31 16.42 32.67
C SER A 175 -10.37 17.06 31.28
N GLU A 176 -10.18 16.25 30.25
CA GLU A 176 -10.00 16.74 28.90
C GLU A 176 -11.33 16.82 28.14
N ASN A 177 -11.72 18.06 27.80
CA ASN A 177 -12.85 18.31 26.90
C ASN A 177 -12.60 17.59 25.56
N GLU A 178 -13.60 16.85 25.09
CA GLU A 178 -13.52 16.05 23.85
C GLU A 178 -13.07 16.87 22.63
N SER A 179 -13.36 18.18 22.59
CA SER A 179 -12.91 19.06 21.52
C SER A 179 -11.39 19.29 21.53
N ARG A 180 -10.77 19.36 22.72
CA ARG A 180 -9.32 19.60 22.87
C ARG A 180 -8.50 18.31 22.87
N LEU A 181 -9.13 17.19 23.20
CA LEU A 181 -8.50 15.88 23.31
C LEU A 181 -7.76 15.48 22.02
N LEU A 182 -8.38 15.65 20.86
CA LEU A 182 -7.75 15.30 19.58
C LEU A 182 -6.65 16.28 19.19
N GLU A 183 -6.77 17.57 19.56
CA GLU A 183 -5.74 18.59 19.30
C GLU A 183 -4.48 18.33 20.13
N LYS A 184 -4.63 18.02 21.42
CA LYS A 184 -3.51 17.64 22.27
C LYS A 184 -2.86 16.35 21.81
N LEU A 185 -3.65 15.33 21.46
CA LEU A 185 -3.10 14.08 20.94
C LEU A 185 -2.29 14.30 19.64
N GLU A 186 -2.78 15.12 18.71
CA GLU A 186 -2.01 15.50 17.52
C GLU A 186 -0.72 16.24 17.87
N SER A 187 -0.77 17.19 18.81
CA SER A 187 0.42 17.90 19.30
C SER A 187 1.43 16.94 19.93
N ASP A 188 0.97 16.00 20.75
CA ASP A 188 1.82 15.00 21.41
C ASP A 188 2.51 14.10 20.36
N ILE A 189 1.81 13.74 19.27
CA ILE A 189 2.39 12.96 18.15
C ILE A 189 3.44 13.77 17.39
N GLN A 190 3.22 15.07 17.18
CA GLN A 190 4.20 15.92 16.52
C GLN A 190 5.49 16.03 17.35
N ILE A 191 5.38 16.03 18.68
CA ILE A 191 6.52 16.05 19.60
C ILE A 191 7.30 14.72 19.58
N LEU A 192 6.67 13.59 19.24
CA LEU A 192 7.38 12.31 19.08
C LEU A 192 8.43 12.30 17.95
N GLN A 193 8.58 13.39 17.18
CA GLN A 193 9.68 13.57 16.24
C GLN A 193 10.99 13.83 16.99
N ASP A 194 11.71 12.76 17.29
CA ASP A 194 13.02 12.89 17.94
C ASP A 194 14.14 13.07 16.91
N SER A 195 15.05 13.98 17.23
CA SER A 195 16.41 14.07 16.67
C SER A 195 17.18 12.74 16.77
N GLN A 196 16.75 11.84 17.68
CA GLN A 196 17.32 10.52 17.90
C GLN A 196 17.10 9.53 16.75
N ASP A 197 16.17 9.80 15.83
CA ASP A 197 15.87 8.88 14.74
C ASP A 197 16.72 9.17 13.47
N GLN A 198 17.58 10.20 13.49
CA GLN A 198 18.41 10.59 12.34
C GLN A 198 19.46 9.54 11.95
N ASP A 199 20.02 8.85 12.94
CA ASP A 199 21.08 7.84 12.74
C ASP A 199 20.53 6.44 12.39
N LEU A 200 19.21 6.29 12.27
CA LEU A 200 18.59 5.01 11.93
C LEU A 200 18.74 4.68 10.44
N PRO A 201 18.76 3.39 10.07
CA PRO A 201 18.74 2.97 8.67
C PRO A 201 17.57 3.62 7.90
N GLY A 202 17.78 3.89 6.61
CA GLY A 202 16.81 4.59 5.76
C GLY A 202 15.40 4.00 5.81
N ASN A 203 15.28 2.67 5.70
CA ASN A 203 13.98 2.00 5.73
C ASN A 203 13.33 2.01 7.13
N VAL A 204 14.12 2.01 8.21
CA VAL A 204 13.57 2.18 9.57
C VAL A 204 12.96 3.57 9.71
N ARG A 205 13.62 4.62 9.19
CA ARG A 205 13.09 5.99 9.15
C ARG A 205 11.83 6.09 8.29
N LEU A 206 11.81 5.41 7.14
CA LEU A 206 10.62 5.32 6.29
C LEU A 206 9.44 4.69 7.06
N GLY A 207 9.66 3.56 7.74
CA GLY A 207 8.64 2.91 8.56
C GLY A 207 8.11 3.77 9.71
N LEU A 208 8.98 4.53 10.39
CA LEU A 208 8.59 5.53 11.39
C LEU A 208 7.69 6.62 10.77
N HIS A 209 8.10 7.15 9.62
CA HIS A 209 7.41 8.23 8.92
C HIS A 209 6.03 7.79 8.42
N ASP A 210 5.95 6.65 7.74
CA ASP A 210 4.71 6.11 7.19
C ASP A 210 3.69 5.82 8.28
N GLU A 211 4.12 5.26 9.41
CA GLU A 211 3.22 4.97 10.53
C GLU A 211 2.69 6.24 11.17
N ARG A 212 3.53 7.27 11.31
CA ARG A 212 3.11 8.58 11.81
C ARG A 212 2.02 9.17 10.92
N LEU A 213 2.25 9.24 9.60
CA LEU A 213 1.25 9.74 8.65
C LEU A 213 -0.07 8.96 8.74
N ARG A 214 0.01 7.64 8.91
CA ARG A 214 -1.17 6.79 9.12
C ARG A 214 -1.91 7.13 10.41
N MET A 215 -1.20 7.35 11.51
CA MET A 215 -1.82 7.73 12.79
C MET A 215 -2.46 9.12 12.72
N GLU A 216 -1.78 10.10 12.10
CA GLU A 216 -2.33 11.44 11.83
C GLU A 216 -3.61 11.34 11.01
N HIS A 217 -3.61 10.56 9.92
CA HIS A 217 -4.80 10.33 9.09
C HIS A 217 -5.96 9.70 9.88
N ASN A 218 -5.68 8.72 10.74
CA ASN A 218 -6.69 8.08 11.59
C ASN A 218 -7.32 9.07 12.57
N ILE A 219 -6.53 9.94 13.19
CA ILE A 219 -7.02 10.96 14.11
C ILE A 219 -7.86 12.01 13.38
N GLN A 220 -7.38 12.49 12.23
CA GLN A 220 -8.17 13.39 11.38
C GLN A 220 -9.50 12.76 10.95
N SER A 221 -9.51 11.46 10.66
CA SER A 221 -10.73 10.72 10.33
C SER A 221 -11.70 10.61 11.52
N ILE A 222 -11.19 10.50 12.75
CA ILE A 222 -12.00 10.59 13.97
C ILE A 222 -12.58 12.00 14.11
N ARG A 223 -11.76 13.04 13.98
CA ARG A 223 -12.19 14.45 14.06
C ARG A 223 -13.30 14.77 13.06
N ARG A 224 -13.14 14.36 11.80
CA ARG A 224 -14.16 14.58 10.75
C ARG A 224 -15.48 13.88 11.08
N ARG A 225 -15.45 12.69 11.69
CA ARG A 225 -16.66 11.99 12.15
C ARG A 225 -17.31 12.73 13.31
N GLN A 226 -16.53 13.19 14.29
CA GLN A 226 -17.01 13.96 15.44
C GLN A 226 -17.72 15.25 14.99
N GLN A 227 -17.12 16.00 14.05
CA GLN A 227 -17.72 17.23 13.51
C GLN A 227 -19.06 16.97 12.82
N LYS A 228 -19.21 15.82 12.14
CA LYS A 228 -20.47 15.43 11.48
C LYS A 228 -21.55 14.93 12.44
N GLN A 229 -21.15 14.32 13.56
CA GLN A 229 -22.05 13.67 14.52
C GLN A 229 -22.34 14.52 15.77
N GLY A 230 -21.89 15.77 15.82
CA GLY A 230 -22.20 16.68 16.93
C GLY A 230 -21.43 16.38 18.21
N GLY A 231 -20.19 15.90 18.12
CA GLY A 231 -19.30 15.76 19.28
C GLY A 231 -19.25 14.36 19.89
N ALA A 232 -20.28 13.54 19.72
CA ALA A 232 -20.35 12.25 20.38
C ALA A 232 -19.28 11.25 19.85
N ASP A 233 -18.66 10.54 20.79
CA ASP A 233 -17.95 9.25 20.61
C ASP A 233 -16.44 9.25 20.28
N SER A 234 -15.72 10.37 20.44
CA SER A 234 -14.27 10.43 20.21
C SER A 234 -13.48 9.42 21.07
N LYS A 235 -13.84 9.23 22.34
CA LYS A 235 -13.17 8.27 23.22
C LYS A 235 -13.35 6.82 22.76
N THR A 236 -14.53 6.43 22.29
CA THR A 236 -14.75 5.08 21.75
C THR A 236 -14.02 4.89 20.44
N ALA A 237 -14.01 5.89 19.56
CA ALA A 237 -13.23 5.85 18.33
C ALA A 237 -11.73 5.66 18.60
N LEU A 238 -11.20 6.32 19.64
CA LEU A 238 -9.82 6.14 20.10
C LEU A 238 -9.58 4.78 20.74
N ARG A 239 -10.52 4.23 21.52
CA ARG A 239 -10.43 2.84 22.02
C ARG A 239 -10.34 1.84 20.87
N ASN A 240 -11.15 2.04 19.83
CA ASN A 240 -11.11 1.20 18.63
C ASN A 240 -9.76 1.34 17.90
N LEU A 241 -9.23 2.56 17.77
CA LEU A 241 -7.91 2.80 17.20
C LEU A 241 -6.80 2.13 18.04
N LYS A 242 -6.83 2.26 19.37
CA LYS A 242 -5.90 1.59 20.28
C LYS A 242 -5.93 0.07 20.07
N GLY A 243 -7.12 -0.54 20.02
CA GLY A 243 -7.26 -1.97 19.77
C GLY A 243 -6.73 -2.39 18.39
N LYS A 244 -6.87 -1.56 17.35
CA LYS A 244 -6.23 -1.79 16.04
C LYS A 244 -4.70 -1.74 16.13
N VAL A 245 -4.15 -0.73 16.81
CA VAL A 245 -2.70 -0.56 17.01
C VAL A 245 -2.11 -1.73 17.77
N GLU A 246 -2.73 -2.16 18.88
CA GLU A 246 -2.28 -3.31 19.68
C GLU A 246 -2.23 -4.60 18.84
N LYS A 247 -3.29 -4.87 18.07
CA LYS A 247 -3.34 -6.03 17.17
C LYS A 247 -2.23 -5.99 16.12
N LYS A 248 -1.99 -4.82 15.52
CA LYS A 248 -0.93 -4.65 14.52
C LYS A 248 0.45 -4.84 15.14
N LEU A 249 0.69 -4.33 16.34
CA LEU A 249 1.98 -4.45 17.04
C LEU A 249 2.38 -5.92 17.28
N VAL A 250 1.41 -6.79 17.55
CA VAL A 250 1.64 -8.23 17.72
C VAL A 250 2.05 -8.91 16.41
N LYS A 251 1.60 -8.40 15.27
CA LYS A 251 1.89 -8.95 13.93
C LYS A 251 3.19 -8.43 13.30
N LEU A 252 3.81 -7.39 13.88
CA LEU A 252 5.07 -6.78 13.43
C LEU A 252 6.29 -7.42 14.11
#